data_AF-A0A1J9PTG0-F1
#
_entry.id   AF-A0A1J9PTG0-F1
#
_cell.length_a   1.000
_cell.length_b   1.000
_cell.length_c   1.000
_cell.angle_alpha   90.00
_cell.angle_beta   90.00
_cell.angle_gamma   90.00
#
_symmetry.space_group_name_H-M   'P 1'
#
loop_
_entity.id
_entity.type
_entity.pdbx_description
1 polymer ?
#
loop_
_entity_poly.entity_id
_entity_poly.type
_entity_poly.pdbx_seq_one_letter_code
_entity_poly.pdbx_strand_id
1 'polypeptide(L)'
;AGVINITVPDVGIYVLNKQPPNKQIWLSSPVSGPKRYDWVVQGDHMDEKEGTREFIKGQWIYLRDGSNLTTLLNKELGLSMEYDVYGEREI
;
A
#
# COMPACT_ATOMS: atom_id res chain seq x y z
N ALA A 1 -11.91 10.79 11.18
CA ALA A 1 -11.92 10.82 9.71
C ALA A 1 -10.78 9.94 9.19
N GLY A 2 -11.01 9.14 8.14
CA GLY A 2 -10.02 8.19 7.58
C GLY A 2 -9.52 8.56 6.19
N VAL A 3 -9.70 9.83 5.79
CA VAL A 3 -9.39 10.37 4.47
C VAL A 3 -8.15 11.27 4.57
N ILE A 4 -7.23 11.12 3.64
CA ILE A 4 -6.04 11.96 3.44
C ILE A 4 -6.16 12.56 2.05
N ASN A 5 -6.01 13.88 1.96
CA ASN A 5 -5.93 14.60 0.69
C ASN A 5 -4.50 15.13 0.53
N ILE A 6 -3.89 14.85 -0.62
CA ILE A 6 -2.55 15.33 -0.96
C ILE A 6 -2.69 16.17 -2.22
N THR A 7 -2.45 17.48 -2.10
CA THR A 7 -2.44 18.40 -3.23
C THR A 7 -1.03 18.50 -3.77
N VAL A 8 -0.87 18.15 -5.04
CA VAL A 8 0.41 18.25 -5.76
C VAL A 8 0.25 19.35 -6.81
N PRO A 9 1.05 20.45 -6.73
CA PRO A 9 1.02 21.50 -7.74
C PRO A 9 1.19 20.92 -9.15
N ASP A 10 0.44 21.45 -10.10
CA ASP A 10 0.47 21.09 -11.53
C ASP A 10 0.10 19.64 -11.89
N VAL A 11 -0.18 18.77 -10.91
CA VAL A 11 -0.59 17.37 -11.13
C VAL A 11 -2.05 17.13 -10.73
N GLY A 12 -2.46 17.64 -9.57
CA GLY A 12 -3.83 17.49 -9.06
C GLY A 12 -3.89 17.00 -7.61
N ILE A 13 -5.06 16.48 -7.23
CA ILE A 13 -5.34 16.06 -5.85
C ILE A 13 -5.43 14.54 -5.79
N TYR A 14 -4.61 13.95 -4.92
CA TYR A 14 -4.68 12.55 -4.55
C TYR A 14 -5.57 12.41 -3.32
N VAL A 15 -6.45 11.43 -3.33
CA VAL A 15 -7.30 11.11 -2.17
C VAL A 15 -7.03 9.68 -1.74
N LEU A 16 -6.54 9.49 -0.52
CA LEU A 16 -6.43 8.19 0.12
C LEU A 16 -7.50 8.06 1.18
N ASN A 17 -8.27 6.99 1.14
CA ASN A 17 -9.37 6.77 2.08
C ASN A 17 -9.31 5.36 2.65
N LYS A 18 -9.24 5.26 3.98
CA LYS A 18 -9.41 4.00 4.68
C LYS A 18 -10.87 3.56 4.58
N GLN A 19 -11.08 2.31 4.20
CA GLN A 19 -12.39 1.67 4.15
C GLN A 19 -12.44 0.53 5.18
N PRO A 20 -12.75 0.83 6.46
CA PRO A 20 -12.75 -0.16 7.54
C PRO A 20 -13.63 -1.38 7.28
N PRO A 21 -14.87 -1.27 6.74
CA PRO A 21 -15.73 -2.44 6.52
C PRO A 21 -15.09 -3.48 5.59
N ASN A 22 -14.34 -3.02 4.59
CA ASN A 22 -13.72 -3.89 3.59
C ASN A 22 -12.26 -4.20 3.92
N LYS A 23 -11.68 -3.59 4.97
CA LYS A 23 -10.25 -3.62 5.29
C LYS A 23 -9.37 -3.17 4.12
N GLN A 24 -9.83 -2.17 3.38
CA GLN A 24 -9.19 -1.67 2.17
C GLN A 24 -8.67 -0.25 2.34
N ILE A 25 -7.74 0.12 1.47
CA ILE A 25 -7.39 1.51 1.20
C ILE A 25 -7.82 1.84 -0.23
N TRP A 26 -8.59 2.90 -0.39
CA TRP A 26 -8.95 3.42 -1.70
C TRP A 26 -8.05 4.60 -2.03
N LEU A 27 -7.48 4.58 -3.24
CA LEU A 27 -6.72 5.67 -3.81
C LEU A 27 -7.53 6.27 -4.96
N SER A 28 -7.61 7.59 -5.01
CA SER A 28 -7.95 8.35 -6.21
C SER A 28 -6.69 9.09 -6.64
N SER A 29 -6.04 8.64 -7.70
CA SER A 29 -4.90 9.34 -8.32
C SER A 29 -5.37 10.18 -9.51
N PRO A 30 -4.91 11.44 -9.66
CA PRO A 30 -5.14 12.23 -10.87
C PRO A 30 -4.40 11.66 -12.10
N VAL A 31 -3.43 10.76 -11.91
CA VAL A 31 -2.60 10.18 -12.99
C VAL A 31 -3.12 8.80 -13.40
N SER A 32 -3.34 7.90 -12.43
CA SER A 32 -3.71 6.50 -12.68
C SER A 32 -5.15 6.14 -12.35
N GLY A 33 -5.94 7.13 -11.88
CA GLY A 33 -7.34 6.95 -11.55
C GLY A 33 -7.58 6.21 -10.23
N PRO A 34 -8.79 5.65 -10.03
CA PRO A 34 -9.15 5.00 -8.78
C PRO A 34 -8.57 3.58 -8.67
N LYS A 35 -8.01 3.24 -7.50
CA LYS A 35 -7.52 1.91 -7.16
C LYS A 35 -7.95 1.50 -5.75
N ARG A 36 -8.11 0.20 -5.53
CA ARG A 36 -8.50 -0.38 -4.23
C ARG A 36 -7.43 -1.37 -3.81
N TYR A 37 -6.83 -1.14 -2.66
CA TYR A 37 -5.74 -1.96 -2.17
C TYR A 37 -6.20 -2.80 -0.99
N ASP A 38 -5.77 -4.06 -1.02
CA ASP A 38 -5.99 -5.05 0.02
C ASP A 38 -4.65 -5.35 0.71
N TRP A 39 -4.70 -5.65 2.01
CA TRP A 39 -3.52 -6.06 2.76
C TRP A 39 -3.21 -7.53 2.46
N VAL A 40 -2.09 -7.78 1.79
CA VAL A 40 -1.62 -9.11 1.43
C VAL A 40 -0.37 -9.43 2.24
N VAL A 41 -0.38 -10.56 2.94
CA VAL A 41 0.78 -11.06 3.69
C VAL A 41 1.73 -11.78 2.73
N GLN A 42 2.99 -11.36 2.72
CA GLN A 42 4.07 -12.04 2.02
C GLN A 42 4.60 -13.16 2.93
N GLY A 43 4.08 -14.38 2.76
CA GLY A 43 4.42 -15.49 3.65
C GLY A 43 3.88 -16.87 3.25
N ASP A 44 3.04 -16.99 2.23
CA ASP A 44 2.54 -18.30 1.78
C ASP A 44 3.50 -18.97 0.78
N HIS A 45 4.80 -18.96 1.10
CA HIS A 45 5.68 -19.99 0.56
C HIS A 45 5.32 -21.31 1.26
N MET A 46 4.98 -22.33 0.48
CA MET A 46 4.47 -23.64 0.94
C MET A 46 5.44 -24.43 1.85
N ASP A 47 6.60 -23.87 2.20
CA ASP A 47 7.67 -24.55 2.94
C ASP A 47 7.79 -24.11 4.41
N GLU A 48 7.02 -23.11 4.87
CA GLU A 48 7.16 -22.57 6.23
C GLU A 48 6.05 -23.05 7.18
N LYS A 49 6.48 -23.75 8.25
CA LYS A 49 5.59 -24.28 9.30
C LYS A 49 4.90 -23.16 10.08
N GLU A 50 3.58 -23.31 10.26
CA GLU A 50 2.78 -22.47 11.17
C GLU A 50 3.42 -22.43 12.57
N GLY A 51 3.65 -21.23 13.10
CA GLY A 51 4.20 -21.02 14.46
C GLY A 51 5.65 -20.53 14.53
N THR A 52 6.38 -20.44 13.41
CA THR A 52 7.78 -19.94 13.37
C THR A 52 7.90 -18.48 12.88
N ARG A 53 6.78 -17.82 12.58
CA ARG A 53 6.78 -16.47 11.99
C ARG A 53 6.97 -15.41 13.08
N GLU A 54 8.19 -14.91 13.24
CA GLU A 54 8.43 -13.70 14.06
C GLU A 54 7.78 -12.46 13.44
N PHE A 55 7.60 -12.40 12.12
CA PHE A 55 7.03 -11.22 11.44
C PHE A 55 6.13 -11.58 10.26
N ILE A 56 4.87 -11.17 10.33
CA ILE A 56 3.92 -11.19 9.20
C ILE A 56 4.19 -9.92 8.39
N LYS A 57 5.06 -10.00 7.37
CA LYS A 57 5.28 -8.89 6.44
C LYS A 57 4.09 -8.77 5.52
N GLY A 58 3.43 -7.61 5.47
CA GLY A 58 2.30 -7.40 4.58
C GLY A 58 2.44 -6.14 3.75
N GLN A 59 1.75 -6.14 2.62
CA GLN A 59 1.81 -5.08 1.63
C GLN A 59 0.42 -4.75 1.11
N TRP A 60 0.22 -3.49 0.74
CA TRP A 60 -1.00 -3.02 0.10
C TRP A 60 -0.93 -3.29 -1.40
N ILE A 61 -1.65 -4.30 -1.86
CA ILE A 61 -1.66 -4.76 -3.25
C ILE A 61 -3.03 -4.50 -3.88
N TYR A 62 -3.02 -3.97 -5.10
CA TYR A 62 -4.22 -3.92 -5.91
C TYR A 62 -4.41 -5.26 -6.61
N LEU A 63 -5.37 -6.06 -6.13
CA LEU A 63 -5.58 -7.43 -6.61
C LEU A 63 -5.93 -7.56 -8.10
N ARG A 64 -6.32 -6.47 -8.77
CA ARG A 64 -6.66 -6.50 -10.20
C ARG A 64 -5.42 -6.59 -11.09
N ASP A 65 -4.36 -5.86 -10.75
CA ASP A 65 -3.15 -5.73 -11.58
C ASP A 65 -1.86 -6.11 -10.85
N GLY A 66 -1.95 -6.48 -9.57
CA GLY A 66 -0.81 -6.82 -8.72
C GLY A 66 0.04 -5.63 -8.30
N SER A 67 -0.37 -4.39 -8.58
CA SER A 67 0.43 -3.22 -8.26
C SER A 67 0.46 -2.93 -6.76
N ASN A 68 1.64 -2.54 -6.26
CA ASN A 68 1.85 -2.16 -4.87
C ASN A 68 1.60 -0.65 -4.68
N LEU A 69 0.91 -0.28 -3.60
CA LEU A 69 0.58 1.11 -3.28
C LEU A 69 1.83 1.99 -3.08
N THR A 70 2.80 1.55 -2.29
CA THR A 70 4.04 2.28 -2.00
C THR A 70 4.84 2.50 -3.28
N THR A 71 4.97 1.47 -4.11
CA THR A 71 5.65 1.58 -5.42
C THR A 71 4.95 2.59 -6.34
N LEU A 72 3.62 2.58 -6.38
CA LEU A 72 2.87 3.52 -7.20
C LEU A 72 3.04 4.97 -6.70
N LEU A 73 2.95 5.20 -5.40
CA LEU A 73 3.15 6.53 -4.81
C LEU A 73 4.58 7.03 -5.02
N ASN A 74 5.60 6.18 -4.85
CA ASN A 74 6.98 6.53 -5.18
C ASN A 74 7.13 6.99 -6.63
N LYS A 75 6.53 6.25 -7.57
CA LYS A 75 6.58 6.57 -8.99
C LYS A 75 5.85 7.88 -9.33
N GLU A 76 4.64 8.09 -8.81
CA GLU A 76 3.79 9.22 -9.18
C GLU A 76 4.17 10.53 -8.45
N LEU A 77 4.70 10.42 -7.23
CA LEU A 77 5.05 11.57 -6.38
C LEU A 77 6.57 11.82 -6.31
N GLY A 78 7.39 11.00 -6.97
CA GLY A 78 8.85 11.10 -6.90
C GLY A 78 9.41 10.83 -5.51
N LEU A 79 8.73 10.00 -4.72
CA LEU A 79 9.15 9.66 -3.36
C LEU A 79 10.16 8.52 -3.35
N SER A 80 11.01 8.49 -2.33
CA SER A 80 11.98 7.43 -2.08
C SER A 80 11.64 6.67 -0.79
N MET A 81 10.40 6.18 -0.67
CA MET A 81 10.02 5.31 0.46
C MET A 81 10.60 3.92 0.24
N GLU A 82 11.07 3.29 1.31
CA GLU A 82 11.48 1.89 1.29
C GLU A 82 10.32 0.99 0.87
N TYR A 83 10.64 -0.14 0.24
CA TYR A 83 9.63 -1.09 -0.21
C TYR A 83 8.90 -1.75 0.97
N ASP A 84 9.62 -1.99 2.06
CA ASP A 84 9.09 -2.53 3.32
C ASP A 84 9.00 -1.39 4.36
N VAL A 85 7.91 -0.64 4.32
CA VAL A 85 7.66 0.47 5.27
C VAL A 85 7.19 -0.01 6.65
N TYR A 86 6.90 -1.30 6.77
CA TYR A 86 6.24 -1.89 7.95
C TYR A 86 7.14 -2.85 8.73
N GLY A 87 8.32 -3.19 8.19
CA GLY A 87 9.37 -3.88 8.93
C GLY A 87 9.91 -3.03 10.08
N GLU A 88 10.34 -3.69 11.16
CA GLU A 88 11.09 -3.01 12.21
C GLU A 88 12.36 -2.42 11.61
N ARG A 89 12.59 -1.12 11.85
CA ARG A 89 13.92 -0.54 11.64
C ARG A 89 14.84 -1.13 12.70
N GLU A 90 15.87 -1.86 12.29
CA GLU A 90 16.99 -2.12 13.20
C GLU A 90 17.55 -0.76 13.65
N ILE A 91 17.45 -0.49 14.96
CA ILE A 91 18.00 0.70 15.62
C ILE A 91 19.45 0.42 16.00
#